data_AF-A0A1Y1RH74-F1
#
_entry.id   AF-A0A1Y1RH74-F1
#
_cell.length_a   1.000
_cell.length_b   1.000
_cell.length_c   1.000
_cell.angle_alpha   90.00
_cell.angle_beta   90.00
_cell.angle_gamma   90.00
#
_symmetry.space_group_name_H-M   'P 1'
#
loop_
_entity.id
_entity.type
_entity.pdbx_description
1 polymer ?
#
loop_
_entity_poly.entity_id
_entity_poly.type
_entity_poly.pdbx_seq_one_letter_code
_entity_poly.pdbx_strand_id
1 'polypeptide(L)'
;MRRYPRTIPTVLTPELLMRALWLYCDVAYFRVSVPNKVIDKTCFRLKSNINGLLQSRKIIEKCELDEVTKIEKYWIRMGNDFYPHMKICISMLPDRGKNGGSSPIFSVDTHDQHVLSVLPSDSNDWRAFYGIHKQNMKLKHNIEKRWKREGVPTEKWLLAGEKISDMPKKENYLPRHVLIADDEQHIRLVMKEILLLFNCDTYEATDGQEALDLAWEYKDSIAFALFDIMMPSVTGLTVVETLKRKNRLTFPYIFLSGMPRRQADPRNEHEFISKPFTKWLLIEKIKKIINKLNDDQTVV
;
A
#
# COMPACT_ATOMS: atom_id res chain seq x y z
N MET A 1 -19.02 11.76 21.22
CA MET A 1 -18.06 11.35 20.16
C MET A 1 -16.76 10.90 20.83
N ARG A 2 -16.45 9.60 20.85
CA ARG A 2 -15.14 9.13 21.35
C ARG A 2 -14.05 9.59 20.39
N ARG A 3 -13.17 10.48 20.84
CA ARG A 3 -11.95 10.87 20.12
C ARG A 3 -11.08 9.62 19.97
N TYR A 4 -10.62 9.32 18.76
CA TYR A 4 -9.65 8.25 18.50
C TYR A 4 -8.39 8.46 19.35
N PRO A 5 -7.67 7.37 19.73
CA PRO A 5 -6.32 7.51 20.25
C PRO A 5 -5.49 8.34 19.26
N ARG A 6 -4.73 9.32 19.75
CA ARG A 6 -3.85 10.12 18.86
C ARG A 6 -2.68 9.29 18.32
N THR A 7 -2.37 8.17 18.95
CA THR A 7 -1.20 7.34 18.69
C THR A 7 -1.61 5.94 18.27
N ILE A 8 -0.86 5.36 17.33
CA ILE A 8 -1.03 3.96 16.93
C ILE A 8 -0.57 3.07 18.10
N PRO A 9 -1.30 1.99 18.44
CA PRO A 9 -0.87 1.01 19.41
C PRO A 9 0.49 0.40 19.03
N THR A 10 1.36 0.16 20.01
CA THR A 10 2.71 -0.39 19.79
C THR A 10 2.77 -1.91 19.86
N VAL A 11 1.64 -2.58 20.10
CA VAL A 11 1.52 -4.04 20.23
C VAL A 11 0.17 -4.49 19.66
N LEU A 12 0.15 -5.64 18.99
CA LEU A 12 -1.08 -6.32 18.59
C LEU A 12 -1.69 -7.06 19.79
N THR A 13 -2.86 -6.64 20.24
CA THR A 13 -3.61 -7.34 21.30
C THR A 13 -4.73 -8.20 20.71
N PRO A 14 -5.16 -9.26 21.42
CA PRO A 14 -6.33 -10.05 21.01
C PRO A 14 -7.58 -9.19 20.81
N GLU A 15 -7.82 -8.19 21.66
CA GLU A 15 -8.98 -7.31 21.58
C GLU A 15 -8.95 -6.46 20.31
N LEU A 16 -7.78 -5.93 19.94
CA LEU A 16 -7.62 -5.14 18.71
C LEU A 16 -7.88 -5.99 17.48
N LEU A 17 -7.33 -7.20 17.43
CA LEU A 17 -7.54 -8.12 16.32
C LEU A 17 -9.01 -8.54 16.21
N MET A 18 -9.63 -8.93 17.32
CA MET A 18 -11.05 -9.30 17.35
C MET A 18 -11.94 -8.15 16.88
N ARG A 19 -11.64 -6.92 17.30
CA ARG A 19 -12.34 -5.73 16.81
C ARG A 19 -12.17 -5.57 15.30
N ALA A 20 -10.97 -5.73 14.76
CA ALA A 20 -10.73 -5.64 13.32
C ALA A 20 -11.52 -6.71 12.54
N LEU A 21 -11.50 -7.96 12.99
CA LEU A 21 -12.24 -9.08 12.38
C LEU A 21 -13.75 -8.86 12.41
N TRP A 22 -14.29 -8.41 13.54
CA TRP A 22 -15.73 -8.14 13.68
C TRP A 22 -16.18 -7.00 12.75
N LEU A 23 -15.44 -5.89 12.74
CA LEU A 23 -15.74 -4.73 11.87
C LEU A 23 -15.60 -5.08 10.38
N TYR A 24 -14.69 -5.98 10.03
CA TYR A 24 -14.60 -6.51 8.68
C TYR A 24 -15.89 -7.22 8.31
N CYS A 25 -16.36 -8.16 9.15
CA CYS A 25 -17.57 -8.94 8.87
C CYS A 25 -18.82 -8.07 8.78
N ASP A 26 -18.95 -7.08 9.67
CA ASP A 26 -20.05 -6.09 9.68
C ASP A 26 -20.21 -5.39 8.32
N VAL A 27 -19.10 -5.11 7.64
CA VAL A 27 -19.10 -4.42 6.33
C VAL A 27 -19.16 -5.41 5.17
N ALA A 28 -18.32 -6.45 5.18
CA ALA A 28 -18.14 -7.39 4.06
C ALA A 28 -19.32 -8.37 3.89
N TYR A 29 -20.09 -8.60 4.96
CA TYR A 29 -21.23 -9.52 4.96
C TYR A 29 -22.52 -8.82 5.43
N PHE A 30 -22.62 -7.50 5.29
CA PHE A 30 -23.74 -6.70 5.82
C PHE A 30 -25.14 -7.22 5.46
N ARG A 31 -25.29 -7.90 4.30
CA ARG A 31 -26.57 -8.37 3.76
C ARG A 31 -26.80 -9.88 3.84
N VAL A 32 -25.82 -10.64 4.33
CA VAL A 32 -25.86 -12.10 4.32
C VAL A 32 -25.33 -12.67 5.63
N SER A 33 -25.72 -13.90 5.94
CA SER A 33 -25.14 -14.61 7.08
C SER A 33 -23.64 -14.85 6.85
N VAL A 34 -22.82 -14.50 7.83
CA VAL A 34 -21.38 -14.80 7.80
C VAL A 34 -21.18 -16.32 7.75
N PRO A 35 -20.38 -16.86 6.81
CA PRO A 35 -20.16 -18.31 6.73
C PRO A 35 -19.54 -18.87 8.02
N ASN A 36 -19.93 -20.07 8.45
CA ASN A 36 -19.39 -20.71 9.66
C ASN A 36 -17.85 -20.77 9.67
N LYS A 37 -17.21 -21.04 8.52
CA LYS A 37 -15.75 -21.03 8.39
C LYS A 37 -15.09 -19.68 8.69
N VAL A 38 -15.81 -18.58 8.49
CA VAL A 38 -15.37 -17.21 8.83
C VAL A 38 -15.72 -16.91 10.29
N ILE A 39 -16.91 -17.31 10.74
CA ILE A 39 -17.33 -17.23 12.14
C ILE A 39 -16.31 -17.94 13.03
N ASP A 40 -15.88 -19.15 12.70
CA ASP A 40 -14.89 -19.94 13.46
C ASP A 40 -13.56 -19.19 13.67
N LYS A 41 -13.17 -18.34 12.71
CA LYS A 41 -11.99 -17.45 12.82
C LYS A 41 -12.25 -16.27 13.75
N THR A 42 -13.48 -15.77 13.78
CA THR A 42 -13.94 -14.65 14.64
C THR A 42 -14.44 -15.10 16.01
N CYS A 43 -14.70 -16.39 16.21
CA CYS A 43 -15.30 -16.97 17.41
C CYS A 43 -14.32 -17.89 18.14
N PHE A 44 -13.04 -17.87 17.79
CA PHE A 44 -12.04 -18.64 18.52
C PHE A 44 -11.99 -18.15 19.96
N ARG A 45 -12.74 -18.88 20.81
CA ARG A 45 -12.92 -18.66 22.25
C ARG A 45 -11.53 -18.57 22.87
N LEU A 46 -11.17 -17.38 23.34
CA LEU A 46 -10.58 -17.12 24.65
C LEU A 46 -9.69 -18.27 25.17
N LYS A 47 -8.38 -18.25 24.86
CA LYS A 47 -7.27 -18.80 25.70
C LYS A 47 -5.85 -18.65 25.12
N SER A 48 -5.68 -18.23 23.87
CA SER A 48 -4.35 -18.13 23.24
C SER A 48 -3.77 -16.71 23.30
N ASN A 49 -2.52 -16.61 23.75
CA ASN A 49 -1.63 -15.48 23.51
C ASN A 49 -1.61 -15.15 22.00
N ILE A 50 -1.55 -13.86 21.62
CA ILE A 50 -1.48 -13.39 20.23
C ILE A 50 -0.42 -14.15 19.42
N ASN A 51 0.69 -14.52 20.04
CA ASN A 51 1.77 -15.30 19.41
C ASN A 51 1.27 -16.67 18.91
N GLY A 52 0.45 -17.37 19.70
CA GLY A 52 -0.12 -18.66 19.31
C GLY A 52 -1.10 -18.53 18.15
N LEU A 53 -1.78 -17.38 18.04
CA LEU A 53 -2.67 -17.09 16.92
C LEU A 53 -1.90 -16.81 15.64
N LEU A 54 -0.86 -15.97 15.71
CA LEU A 54 -0.01 -15.62 14.57
C LEU A 54 0.77 -16.83 14.02
N GLN A 55 1.00 -17.85 14.86
CA GLN A 55 1.62 -19.13 14.45
C GLN A 55 0.59 -20.15 13.92
N SER A 56 -0.71 -19.90 14.07
CA SER A 56 -1.75 -20.85 13.71
C SER A 56 -2.01 -20.87 12.20
N ARG A 57 -1.53 -21.92 11.52
CA ARG A 57 -1.83 -22.17 10.09
C ARG A 57 -3.30 -22.41 9.77
N LYS A 58 -4.16 -22.61 10.78
CA LYS A 58 -5.62 -22.70 10.59
C LYS A 58 -6.26 -21.35 10.30
N ILE A 59 -5.63 -20.26 10.77
CA ILE A 59 -6.17 -18.90 10.72
C ILE A 59 -5.31 -18.04 9.80
N ILE A 60 -4.00 -18.09 10.01
CA ILE A 60 -2.99 -17.40 9.22
C ILE A 60 -2.69 -18.24 7.98
N GLU A 61 -3.10 -17.73 6.83
CA GLU A 61 -2.86 -18.39 5.54
C GLU A 61 -1.41 -18.25 5.11
N LYS A 62 -0.82 -17.08 5.36
CA LYS A 62 0.51 -16.71 4.91
C LYS A 62 1.16 -15.82 5.97
N CYS A 63 2.45 -16.01 6.20
CA CYS A 63 3.31 -15.10 6.95
C CYS A 63 4.54 -14.80 6.10
N GLU A 64 4.93 -13.53 6.03
CA GLU A 64 6.11 -13.09 5.27
C GLU A 64 6.89 -12.03 6.04
N LEU A 65 8.23 -12.14 6.02
CA LEU A 65 9.14 -11.13 6.55
C LEU A 65 9.80 -10.40 5.38
N ASP A 66 9.69 -9.09 5.35
CA ASP A 66 10.49 -8.25 4.47
C ASP A 66 11.90 -8.12 5.07
N GLU A 67 12.90 -8.75 4.45
CA GLU A 67 14.28 -8.77 4.95
C GLU A 67 14.91 -7.38 5.06
N VAL A 68 14.42 -6.39 4.30
CA VAL A 68 14.95 -5.02 4.25
C VAL A 68 14.25 -4.15 5.28
N THR A 69 12.93 -4.11 5.28
CA THR A 69 12.16 -3.25 6.20
C THR A 69 11.93 -3.87 7.57
N LYS A 70 12.19 -5.18 7.71
CA LYS A 70 11.88 -6.00 8.90
C LYS A 70 10.40 -6.01 9.27
N ILE A 71 9.52 -5.67 8.32
CA ILE A 71 8.07 -5.72 8.51
C ILE A 71 7.62 -7.18 8.33
N GLU A 72 6.99 -7.74 9.37
CA GLU A 72 6.29 -9.02 9.28
C GLU A 72 4.84 -8.81 8.85
N LYS A 73 4.37 -9.61 7.90
CA LYS A 73 3.01 -9.53 7.36
C LYS A 73 2.28 -10.84 7.57
N TYR A 74 1.02 -10.75 7.99
CA TYR A 74 0.16 -11.88 8.30
C TYR A 74 -1.16 -11.76 7.55
N TRP A 75 -1.57 -12.81 6.84
CA TRP A 75 -2.81 -12.80 6.06
C TRP A 75 -3.87 -13.73 6.65
N ILE A 76 -5.09 -13.21 6.78
CA ILE A 76 -6.29 -13.97 7.19
C ILE A 76 -7.31 -13.88 6.07
N ARG A 77 -7.60 -15.01 5.41
CA ARG A 77 -8.68 -15.05 4.41
C ARG A 77 -10.04 -14.96 5.05
N MET A 78 -10.76 -13.91 4.71
CA MET A 78 -12.10 -13.65 5.23
C MET A 78 -13.16 -13.78 4.15
N GLY A 79 -12.83 -13.50 2.88
CA GLY A 79 -13.79 -13.41 1.79
C GLY A 79 -14.83 -12.31 2.01
N ASN A 80 -15.78 -12.21 1.09
CA ASN A 80 -17.01 -11.43 1.25
C ASN A 80 -18.20 -12.24 0.70
N ASP A 81 -19.37 -11.62 0.60
CA ASP A 81 -20.62 -12.20 0.10
C ASP A 81 -20.58 -12.67 -1.37
N PHE A 82 -19.66 -12.17 -2.19
CA PHE A 82 -19.51 -12.49 -3.62
C PHE A 82 -18.12 -12.97 -4.05
N TYR A 83 -17.08 -12.85 -3.21
CA TYR A 83 -15.70 -13.18 -3.53
C TYR A 83 -14.97 -13.81 -2.33
N PRO A 84 -14.65 -15.11 -2.37
CA PRO A 84 -14.15 -15.84 -1.20
C PRO A 84 -12.67 -15.61 -0.88
N HIS A 85 -11.95 -14.89 -1.73
CA HIS A 85 -10.49 -14.77 -1.64
C HIS A 85 -9.99 -13.46 -1.03
N MET A 86 -10.86 -12.51 -0.67
CA MET A 86 -10.43 -11.31 0.07
C MET A 86 -9.77 -11.68 1.40
N LYS A 87 -8.72 -10.95 1.77
CA LYS A 87 -7.92 -11.18 2.98
C LYS A 87 -7.79 -9.90 3.78
N ILE A 88 -7.58 -10.07 5.08
CA ILE A 88 -7.05 -9.05 5.96
C ILE A 88 -5.54 -9.27 6.02
N CYS A 89 -4.76 -8.19 5.85
CA CYS A 89 -3.33 -8.18 6.07
C CYS A 89 -2.99 -7.37 7.32
N ILE A 90 -2.18 -7.96 8.20
CA ILE A 90 -1.65 -7.31 9.40
C ILE A 90 -0.15 -7.13 9.18
N SER A 91 0.31 -5.89 9.05
CA SER A 91 1.72 -5.55 8.93
C SER A 91 2.25 -5.07 10.28
N MET A 92 3.24 -5.76 10.84
CA MET A 92 3.88 -5.41 12.10
C MET A 92 5.04 -4.46 11.82
N LEU A 93 4.82 -3.16 12.00
CA LEU A 93 5.85 -2.13 11.83
C LEU A 93 6.78 -2.13 13.04
N PRO A 94 8.09 -2.36 12.87
CA PRO A 94 9.05 -2.25 13.96
C PRO A 94 9.02 -0.83 14.55
N ASP A 95 8.86 -0.72 15.86
CA ASP A 95 8.96 0.58 16.53
C ASP A 95 10.41 1.09 16.47
N ARG A 96 10.61 2.33 16.02
CA ARG A 96 11.91 3.02 16.04
C ARG A 96 12.24 3.58 17.44
N GLY A 97 11.30 3.51 18.39
CA GLY A 97 11.45 3.93 19.79
C GLY A 97 12.17 2.91 20.69
N LYS A 98 12.52 3.35 21.91
CA LYS A 98 13.36 2.60 22.87
C LYS A 98 12.75 1.30 23.41
N ASN A 99 11.47 1.02 23.18
CA ASN A 99 10.74 -0.07 23.85
C ASN A 99 10.59 -1.35 23.01
N GLY A 100 11.15 -1.41 21.79
CA GLY A 100 11.22 -2.65 21.00
C GLY A 100 9.86 -3.24 20.59
N GLY A 101 8.80 -2.43 20.54
CA GLY A 101 7.46 -2.85 20.15
C GLY A 101 7.29 -3.04 18.63
N SER A 102 6.13 -3.52 18.21
CA SER A 102 5.76 -3.58 16.80
C SER A 102 4.32 -3.13 16.61
N SER A 103 4.15 -2.00 15.91
CA SER A 103 2.86 -1.37 15.69
C SER A 103 2.10 -2.14 14.60
N PRO A 104 0.94 -2.75 14.90
CA PRO A 104 0.16 -3.45 13.91
C PRO A 104 -0.55 -2.43 13.01
N ILE A 105 -0.43 -2.58 11.70
CA ILE A 105 -1.15 -1.82 10.68
C ILE A 105 -2.02 -2.79 9.87
N PHE A 106 -3.33 -2.55 9.87
CA PHE A 106 -4.30 -3.36 9.15
C PHE A 106 -4.57 -2.78 7.76
N SER A 107 -4.72 -3.68 6.80
CA SER A 107 -5.14 -3.37 5.44
C SER A 107 -6.01 -4.51 4.89
N VAL A 108 -6.80 -4.22 3.86
CA VAL A 108 -7.59 -5.22 3.16
C VAL A 108 -6.93 -5.52 1.80
N ASP A 109 -6.63 -6.79 1.58
CA ASP A 109 -6.11 -7.33 0.33
C ASP A 109 -7.28 -7.91 -0.47
N THR A 110 -7.62 -7.29 -1.61
CA THR A 110 -8.70 -7.74 -2.49
C THR A 110 -8.36 -9.06 -3.19
N HIS A 111 -7.07 -9.39 -3.33
CA HIS A 111 -6.54 -10.60 -3.94
C HIS A 111 -7.09 -10.94 -5.34
N ASP A 112 -7.53 -9.95 -6.10
CA ASP A 112 -8.17 -10.14 -7.42
C ASP A 112 -7.39 -9.52 -8.58
N GLN A 113 -6.37 -8.69 -8.28
CA GLN A 113 -5.61 -7.95 -9.29
C GLN A 113 -4.83 -8.86 -10.27
N HIS A 114 -4.39 -10.04 -9.82
CA HIS A 114 -3.69 -11.00 -10.68
C HIS A 114 -4.58 -11.64 -11.75
N VAL A 115 -5.91 -11.58 -11.58
CA VAL A 115 -6.86 -12.14 -12.55
C VAL A 115 -7.04 -11.18 -13.74
N LEU A 116 -7.04 -9.87 -13.50
CA LEU A 116 -7.20 -8.88 -14.56
C LEU A 116 -5.95 -8.76 -15.45
N SER A 117 -4.76 -9.03 -14.92
CA SER A 117 -3.51 -8.92 -15.67
C SER A 117 -3.32 -9.98 -16.76
N VAL A 118 -4.11 -11.07 -16.73
CA VAL A 118 -3.99 -12.19 -17.69
C VAL A 118 -5.12 -12.24 -18.71
N LEU A 119 -6.18 -11.44 -18.54
CA LEU A 119 -7.35 -11.46 -19.42
C LEU A 119 -7.29 -10.33 -20.46
N PRO A 120 -7.62 -10.58 -21.74
CA PRO A 120 -7.77 -9.51 -22.73
C PRO A 120 -8.86 -8.53 -22.32
N SER A 121 -8.58 -7.22 -22.38
CA SER A 121 -9.46 -6.16 -21.88
C SER A 121 -10.82 -6.04 -22.61
N ASP A 122 -10.93 -6.63 -23.78
CA ASP A 122 -12.14 -6.70 -24.60
C ASP A 122 -12.97 -7.97 -24.39
N SER A 123 -12.47 -8.93 -23.61
CA SER A 123 -13.15 -10.21 -23.36
C SER A 123 -14.33 -10.09 -22.38
N ASN A 124 -15.30 -10.99 -22.53
CA ASN A 124 -16.46 -11.06 -21.62
C ASN A 124 -16.02 -11.42 -20.18
N ASP A 125 -15.02 -12.29 -20.04
CA ASP A 125 -14.46 -12.66 -18.75
C ASP A 125 -13.81 -11.45 -18.07
N TRP A 126 -13.04 -10.65 -18.81
CA TRP A 126 -12.48 -9.41 -18.27
C TRP A 126 -13.57 -8.47 -17.76
N ARG A 127 -14.65 -8.26 -18.52
CA ARG A 127 -15.77 -7.41 -18.08
C ARG A 127 -16.41 -7.92 -16.78
N ALA A 128 -16.61 -9.23 -16.68
CA ALA A 128 -17.17 -9.86 -15.49
C ALA A 128 -16.26 -9.69 -14.27
N PHE A 129 -14.97 -10.01 -14.42
CA PHE A 129 -13.98 -9.88 -13.33
C PHE A 129 -13.71 -8.42 -12.96
N TYR A 130 -13.76 -7.49 -13.92
CA TYR A 130 -13.62 -6.07 -13.66
C TYR A 130 -14.75 -5.56 -12.75
N GLY A 131 -15.97 -6.05 -12.96
CA GLY A 131 -17.11 -5.79 -12.07
C GLY A 131 -16.84 -6.22 -10.63
N ILE A 132 -16.33 -7.45 -10.44
CA ILE A 132 -15.95 -7.99 -9.11
C ILE A 132 -14.84 -7.15 -8.49
N HIS A 133 -13.78 -6.84 -9.25
CA HIS A 133 -12.67 -6.03 -8.77
C HIS A 133 -13.11 -4.65 -8.27
N LYS A 134 -13.96 -3.97 -9.04
CA LYS A 134 -14.52 -2.67 -8.64
C LYS A 134 -15.35 -2.76 -7.35
N GLN A 135 -16.09 -3.85 -7.15
CA GLN A 135 -16.84 -4.08 -5.92
C GLN A 135 -15.92 -4.38 -4.73
N ASN A 136 -14.90 -5.23 -4.91
CA ASN A 136 -13.92 -5.55 -3.90
C ASN A 136 -13.11 -4.31 -3.46
N MET A 137 -12.72 -3.43 -4.39
CA MET A 137 -12.06 -2.17 -4.08
C MET A 137 -12.95 -1.23 -3.26
N LYS A 138 -14.26 -1.17 -3.56
CA LYS A 138 -15.22 -0.43 -2.72
C LYS A 138 -15.36 -1.02 -1.32
N LEU A 139 -15.40 -2.35 -1.20
CA LEU A 139 -15.42 -3.03 0.10
C LEU A 139 -14.14 -2.75 0.90
N LYS A 140 -12.96 -2.91 0.30
CA LYS A 140 -11.66 -2.53 0.89
C LYS A 140 -11.73 -1.12 1.47
N HIS A 141 -12.13 -0.15 0.65
CA HIS A 141 -12.24 1.25 1.09
C HIS A 141 -13.19 1.42 2.28
N ASN A 142 -14.37 0.80 2.24
CA ASN A 142 -15.37 0.93 3.29
C ASN A 142 -14.94 0.29 4.61
N ILE A 143 -14.29 -0.89 4.54
CA ILE A 143 -13.76 -1.61 5.71
C ILE A 143 -12.66 -0.78 6.36
N GLU A 144 -11.66 -0.33 5.59
CA GLU A 144 -10.54 0.45 6.13
C GLU A 144 -11.00 1.80 6.68
N LYS A 145 -11.98 2.44 6.04
CA LYS A 145 -12.63 3.65 6.56
C LYS A 145 -13.33 3.39 7.89
N ARG A 146 -14.05 2.27 8.01
CA ARG A 146 -14.72 1.86 9.26
C ARG A 146 -13.71 1.52 10.35
N TRP A 147 -12.65 0.79 10.02
CA TRP A 147 -11.52 0.50 10.92
C TRP A 147 -10.89 1.77 11.48
N LYS A 148 -10.52 2.73 10.61
CA LYS A 148 -10.01 4.02 11.05
C LYS A 148 -11.00 4.74 11.97
N ARG A 149 -12.30 4.73 11.63
CA ARG A 149 -13.39 5.29 12.45
C ARG A 149 -13.68 4.48 13.73
N GLU A 150 -13.01 3.38 13.95
CA GLU A 150 -13.18 2.56 15.15
C GLU A 150 -11.84 2.31 15.83
N GLY A 151 -10.79 3.09 15.51
CA GLY A 151 -9.50 2.96 16.18
C GLY A 151 -8.77 1.63 15.89
N VAL A 152 -9.03 1.02 14.74
CA VAL A 152 -8.16 -0.02 14.17
C VAL A 152 -7.09 0.69 13.31
N PRO A 153 -5.79 0.50 13.58
CA PRO A 153 -4.71 1.12 12.83
C PRO A 153 -4.74 0.73 11.36
N THR A 154 -4.64 1.72 10.48
CA THR A 154 -4.58 1.56 9.02
C THR A 154 -3.42 2.38 8.48
N GLU A 155 -2.97 2.11 7.26
CA GLU A 155 -1.94 2.93 6.59
C GLU A 155 -2.36 4.41 6.51
N LYS A 156 -3.65 4.67 6.26
CA LYS A 156 -4.23 6.01 6.29
C LYS A 156 -4.26 6.66 7.68
N TRP A 157 -4.16 5.90 8.76
CA TRP A 157 -3.92 6.46 10.09
C TRP A 157 -2.44 6.74 10.30
N LEU A 158 -1.55 5.80 9.94
CA LEU A 158 -0.10 5.96 10.00
C LEU A 158 0.36 7.26 9.35
N LEU A 159 -0.01 7.46 8.08
CA LEU A 159 0.37 8.65 7.33
C LEU A 159 -0.29 9.93 7.90
N ALA A 160 -1.51 9.85 8.44
CA ALA A 160 -2.17 11.03 9.02
C ALA A 160 -1.58 11.48 10.37
N GLY A 161 -0.98 10.56 11.14
CA GLY A 161 -0.43 10.85 12.47
C GLY A 161 0.94 11.52 12.43
N GLU A 162 1.67 11.38 11.33
CA GLU A 162 3.02 11.93 11.18
C GLU A 162 2.98 13.39 10.72
N LYS A 163 3.46 14.29 11.60
CA LYS A 163 3.70 15.69 11.26
C LYS A 163 5.02 15.83 10.53
N ILE A 164 5.03 16.64 9.48
CA ILE A 164 6.23 16.95 8.69
C ILE A 164 6.87 18.27 9.15
N SER A 165 6.48 18.79 10.33
CA SER A 165 6.84 20.13 10.81
C SER A 165 8.34 20.36 11.01
N ASP A 166 9.14 19.29 11.02
CA ASP A 166 10.56 19.36 11.36
C ASP A 166 11.46 19.34 10.10
N MET A 167 10.89 19.45 8.90
CA MET A 167 11.67 19.46 7.65
C MET A 167 12.20 20.86 7.29
N PRO A 168 13.41 20.93 6.69
CA PRO A 168 13.96 22.18 6.18
C PRO A 168 13.04 22.74 5.10
N LYS A 169 12.84 24.06 5.14
CA LYS A 169 11.95 24.79 4.23
C LYS A 169 12.43 24.74 2.79
N LYS A 170 11.50 25.01 1.87
CA LYS A 170 11.56 24.94 0.40
C LYS A 170 12.77 25.58 -0.30
N GLU A 171 13.61 26.32 0.42
CA GLU A 171 14.49 27.38 -0.11
C GLU A 171 15.74 26.88 -0.87
N ASN A 172 16.10 25.59 -0.79
CA ASN A 172 17.33 25.06 -1.41
C ASN A 172 17.12 23.96 -2.48
N TYR A 173 15.88 23.66 -2.90
CA TYR A 173 15.64 22.60 -3.89
C TYR A 173 15.29 23.17 -5.27
N LEU A 174 15.99 22.72 -6.30
CA LEU A 174 15.67 23.06 -7.69
C LEU A 174 14.28 22.53 -8.08
N PRO A 175 13.46 23.31 -8.81
CA PRO A 175 12.16 22.87 -9.31
C PRO A 175 12.27 21.60 -10.16
N ARG A 176 11.37 20.65 -9.96
CA ARG A 176 11.31 19.38 -10.70
C ARG A 176 9.87 18.93 -10.89
N HIS A 177 9.61 18.20 -11.97
CA HIS A 177 8.34 17.48 -12.14
C HIS A 177 8.52 16.00 -11.83
N VAL A 178 7.57 15.44 -11.07
CA VAL A 178 7.61 14.06 -10.61
C VAL A 178 6.33 13.36 -11.02
N LEU A 179 6.46 12.21 -11.69
CA LEU A 179 5.30 11.38 -12.03
C LEU A 179 4.93 10.51 -10.82
N ILE A 180 3.67 10.52 -10.42
CA ILE A 180 3.12 9.65 -9.38
C ILE A 180 2.02 8.80 -10.02
N ALA A 181 2.12 7.48 -9.93
CA ALA A 181 1.02 6.59 -10.30
C ALA A 181 0.68 5.67 -9.13
N ASP A 182 -0.54 5.79 -8.60
CA ASP A 182 -1.07 4.95 -7.52
C ASP A 182 -2.59 5.08 -7.60
N ASP A 183 -3.36 4.00 -7.50
CA ASP A 183 -4.83 4.05 -7.62
C ASP A 183 -5.49 4.63 -6.36
N GLU A 184 -4.78 4.64 -5.23
CA GLU A 184 -5.26 5.20 -3.98
C GLU A 184 -5.01 6.71 -3.90
N GLN A 185 -6.06 7.50 -4.14
CA GLN A 185 -6.03 8.97 -4.06
C GLN A 185 -5.34 9.51 -2.80
N HIS A 186 -5.57 8.88 -1.65
CA HIS A 186 -4.95 9.28 -0.39
C HIS A 186 -3.42 9.16 -0.43
N ILE A 187 -2.90 8.09 -1.02
CA ILE A 187 -1.45 7.86 -1.13
C ILE A 187 -0.84 8.91 -2.08
N ARG A 188 -1.48 9.18 -3.22
CA ARG A 188 -1.07 10.26 -4.14
C ARG A 188 -1.02 11.62 -3.45
N LEU A 189 -2.05 11.97 -2.67
CA LEU A 189 -2.09 13.22 -1.91
C LEU A 189 -0.93 13.34 -0.92
N VAL A 190 -0.62 12.27 -0.18
CA VAL A 190 0.52 12.26 0.75
C VAL A 190 1.86 12.42 0.02
N MET A 191 2.04 11.73 -1.11
CA MET A 191 3.24 11.87 -1.94
C MET A 191 3.40 13.30 -2.46
N LYS A 192 2.31 13.90 -2.98
CA LYS A 192 2.28 15.28 -3.44
C LYS A 192 2.63 16.27 -2.33
N GLU A 193 2.02 16.13 -1.15
CA GLU A 193 2.34 16.97 0.01
C GLU A 193 3.83 16.90 0.39
N ILE A 194 4.42 15.70 0.36
CA ILE A 194 5.85 15.51 0.63
C ILE A 194 6.71 16.14 -0.46
N LEU A 195 6.38 15.92 -1.74
CA LEU A 195 7.14 16.43 -2.89
C LEU A 195 7.14 17.95 -2.97
N LEU A 196 6.05 18.61 -2.55
CA LEU A 196 5.98 20.07 -2.45
C LEU A 196 7.03 20.65 -1.49
N LEU A 197 7.44 19.92 -0.46
CA LEU A 197 8.51 20.32 0.47
C LEU A 197 9.88 20.35 -0.23
N PHE A 198 10.03 19.59 -1.30
CA PHE A 198 11.22 19.49 -2.14
C PHE A 198 11.13 20.36 -3.40
N ASN A 199 10.22 21.33 -3.45
CA ASN A 199 9.97 22.16 -4.62
C ASN A 199 9.65 21.35 -5.90
N CYS A 200 9.04 20.18 -5.73
CA CYS A 200 8.62 19.33 -6.84
C CYS A 200 7.13 19.53 -7.14
N ASP A 201 6.81 19.73 -8.40
CA ASP A 201 5.46 19.63 -8.95
C ASP A 201 5.19 18.18 -9.40
N THR A 202 3.91 17.82 -9.56
CA THR A 202 3.51 16.42 -9.75
C THR A 202 2.62 16.23 -10.96
N TYR A 203 2.93 15.24 -11.79
CA TYR A 203 1.98 14.64 -12.73
C TYR A 203 1.35 13.42 -12.05
N GLU A 204 0.02 13.36 -11.96
CA GLU A 204 -0.68 12.32 -11.19
C GLU A 204 -1.45 11.39 -12.13
N ALA A 205 -1.19 10.09 -12.04
CA ALA A 205 -1.91 9.02 -12.71
C ALA A 205 -2.66 8.16 -11.69
N THR A 206 -3.86 7.73 -12.05
CA THR A 206 -4.72 6.88 -11.22
C THR A 206 -4.66 5.41 -11.62
N ASP A 207 -4.04 5.09 -12.75
CA ASP A 207 -3.72 3.75 -13.20
C ASP A 207 -2.45 3.72 -14.06
N GLY A 208 -2.03 2.54 -14.49
CA GLY A 208 -0.82 2.41 -15.31
C GLY A 208 -0.95 2.89 -16.75
N GLN A 209 -2.17 3.01 -17.31
CA GLN A 209 -2.35 3.54 -18.65
C GLN A 209 -2.17 5.06 -18.65
N GLU A 210 -2.81 5.76 -17.71
CA GLU A 210 -2.59 7.21 -17.50
C GLU A 210 -1.10 7.50 -17.21
N ALA A 211 -0.43 6.60 -16.47
CA ALA A 211 1.00 6.74 -16.20
C ALA A 211 1.87 6.63 -17.46
N LEU A 212 1.51 5.74 -18.40
CA LEU A 212 2.19 5.63 -19.69
C LEU A 212 1.95 6.87 -20.55
N ASP A 213 0.70 7.33 -20.61
CA ASP A 213 0.31 8.50 -21.40
C ASP A 213 1.06 9.76 -20.92
N LEU A 214 1.09 10.00 -19.61
CA LEU A 214 1.85 11.11 -19.01
C LEU A 214 3.37 10.94 -19.21
N ALA A 215 3.91 9.72 -19.09
CA ALA A 215 5.33 9.47 -19.34
C ALA A 215 5.72 9.70 -20.81
N TRP A 216 4.79 9.53 -21.75
CA TRP A 216 5.02 9.84 -23.16
C TRP A 216 4.90 11.33 -23.45
N GLU A 217 3.89 11.98 -22.89
CA GLU A 217 3.63 13.42 -23.07
C GLU A 217 4.73 14.29 -22.45
N TYR A 218 5.16 13.95 -21.23
CA TYR A 218 6.05 14.78 -20.40
C TYR A 218 7.47 14.24 -20.27
N LYS A 219 7.87 13.29 -21.14
CA LYS A 219 9.13 12.52 -21.05
C LYS A 219 10.35 13.31 -20.61
N ASP A 220 10.63 14.45 -21.26
CA ASP A 220 11.86 15.23 -21.03
C ASP A 220 11.76 16.17 -19.82
N SER A 221 10.58 16.30 -19.22
CA SER A 221 10.34 17.13 -18.03
C SER A 221 10.27 16.32 -16.73
N ILE A 222 10.06 15.01 -16.80
CA ILE A 222 9.97 14.13 -15.63
C ILE A 222 11.38 13.89 -15.07
N ALA A 223 11.62 14.37 -13.85
CA ALA A 223 12.88 14.18 -13.15
C ALA A 223 13.00 12.78 -12.53
N PHE A 224 11.91 12.27 -11.96
CA PHE A 224 11.79 10.89 -11.48
C PHE A 224 10.32 10.48 -11.32
N ALA A 225 10.07 9.19 -11.09
CA ALA A 225 8.72 8.67 -10.90
C ALA A 225 8.54 7.83 -9.62
N LEU A 226 7.32 7.84 -9.08
CA LEU A 226 6.85 6.99 -7.99
C LEU A 226 5.71 6.13 -8.54
N PHE A 227 5.89 4.81 -8.58
CA PHE A 227 4.90 3.88 -9.13
C PHE A 227 4.42 2.90 -8.07
N ASP A 228 3.10 2.82 -7.84
CA ASP A 228 2.53 1.61 -7.26
C ASP A 228 2.71 0.45 -8.24
N ILE A 229 3.21 -0.66 -7.74
CA ILE A 229 3.28 -1.90 -8.51
C ILE A 229 1.87 -2.38 -8.86
N MET A 230 0.95 -2.31 -7.91
CA MET A 230 -0.35 -2.96 -8.01
C MET A 230 -1.44 -1.94 -8.36
N MET A 231 -1.54 -1.60 -9.64
CA MET A 231 -2.59 -0.74 -10.18
C MET A 231 -3.57 -1.53 -11.06
N PRO A 232 -4.83 -1.06 -11.22
CA PRO A 232 -5.78 -1.67 -12.15
C PRO A 232 -5.30 -1.56 -13.60
N SER A 233 -5.74 -2.50 -14.45
CA SER A 233 -5.47 -2.57 -15.90
C SER A 233 -3.99 -2.78 -16.26
N VAL A 234 -3.13 -1.81 -15.97
CA VAL A 234 -1.70 -1.84 -16.26
C VAL A 234 -0.94 -1.69 -14.93
N THR A 235 -0.13 -2.68 -14.58
CA THR A 235 0.68 -2.67 -13.35
C THR A 235 1.86 -1.71 -13.48
N GLY A 236 2.37 -1.18 -12.37
CA GLY A 236 3.56 -0.32 -12.39
C GLY A 236 4.80 -1.01 -12.99
N LEU A 237 4.93 -2.33 -12.83
CA LEU A 237 5.97 -3.12 -13.49
C LEU A 237 5.80 -3.08 -15.00
N THR A 238 4.57 -3.32 -15.48
CA THR A 238 4.24 -3.27 -16.91
C THR A 238 4.48 -1.88 -17.50
N VAL A 239 4.22 -0.79 -16.75
CA VAL A 239 4.57 0.58 -17.15
C VAL A 239 6.06 0.69 -17.41
N VAL A 240 6.89 0.34 -16.42
CA VAL A 240 8.35 0.44 -16.52
C VAL A 240 8.91 -0.44 -17.64
N GLU A 241 8.44 -1.68 -17.77
CA GLU A 241 8.87 -2.59 -18.84
C GLU A 241 8.49 -2.08 -20.23
N THR A 242 7.29 -1.50 -20.36
CA THR A 242 6.85 -0.87 -21.61
C THR A 242 7.71 0.33 -21.97
N LEU A 243 7.99 1.20 -21.00
CA LEU A 243 8.87 2.36 -21.21
C LEU A 243 10.30 1.93 -21.58
N LYS A 244 10.86 0.90 -20.93
CA LYS A 244 12.17 0.31 -21.28
C LYS A 244 12.18 -0.21 -22.71
N ARG A 245 11.22 -1.08 -23.07
CA ARG A 245 11.13 -1.69 -24.41
C ARG A 245 10.99 -0.65 -25.52
N LYS A 246 10.34 0.48 -25.24
CA LYS A 246 10.17 1.59 -26.19
C LYS A 246 11.32 2.61 -26.16
N ASN A 247 12.36 2.37 -25.35
CA ASN A 247 13.47 3.30 -25.12
C ASN A 247 13.00 4.70 -24.68
N ARG A 248 11.96 4.73 -23.84
CA ARG A 248 11.30 5.94 -23.32
C ARG A 248 11.55 6.17 -21.83
N LEU A 249 12.12 5.20 -21.11
CA LEU A 249 12.47 5.37 -19.71
C LEU A 249 13.80 6.13 -19.58
N THR A 250 13.71 7.44 -19.33
CA THR A 250 14.87 8.35 -19.23
C THR A 250 15.10 8.90 -17.83
N PHE A 251 14.27 8.50 -16.87
CA PHE A 251 14.29 9.01 -15.50
C PHE A 251 14.36 7.86 -14.49
N PRO A 252 14.96 8.08 -13.30
CA PRO A 252 14.91 7.12 -12.20
C PRO A 252 13.48 6.99 -11.65
N TYR A 253 13.21 5.87 -10.98
CA TYR A 253 11.91 5.60 -10.40
C TYR A 253 12.01 4.79 -9.10
N ILE A 254 10.98 4.91 -8.26
CA ILE A 254 10.80 4.10 -7.06
C ILE A 254 9.49 3.34 -7.19
N PHE A 255 9.53 2.04 -6.92
CA PHE A 255 8.31 1.27 -6.72
C PHE A 255 7.80 1.35 -5.28
N LEU A 256 6.49 1.46 -5.13
CA LEU A 256 5.77 1.29 -3.89
C LEU A 256 4.96 0.01 -4.00
N SER A 257 4.97 -0.86 -2.99
CA SER A 257 4.17 -2.08 -3.07
C SER A 257 3.81 -2.66 -1.72
N GLY A 258 2.60 -3.22 -1.63
CA GLY A 258 2.19 -4.08 -0.53
C GLY A 258 2.80 -5.48 -0.55
N MET A 259 3.46 -5.90 -1.63
CA MET A 259 4.10 -7.22 -1.75
C MET A 259 5.58 -7.19 -1.34
N PRO A 260 6.19 -8.32 -0.93
CA PRO A 260 7.62 -8.39 -0.68
C PRO A 260 8.44 -8.07 -1.94
N ARG A 261 9.57 -7.39 -1.78
CA ARG A 261 10.48 -6.99 -2.87
C ARG A 261 10.79 -8.09 -3.88
N ARG A 262 11.07 -9.33 -3.43
CA ARG A 262 11.40 -10.46 -4.32
C ARG A 262 10.23 -10.91 -5.20
N GLN A 263 8.99 -10.75 -4.72
CA GLN A 263 7.78 -11.04 -5.50
C GLN A 263 7.43 -9.87 -6.42
N ALA A 264 7.74 -8.65 -6.00
CA ALA A 264 7.59 -7.44 -6.78
C ALA A 264 8.53 -7.38 -8.00
N ASP A 265 9.82 -7.69 -7.83
CA ASP A 265 10.75 -7.85 -8.96
C ASP A 265 11.86 -8.86 -8.61
N PRO A 266 11.87 -10.05 -9.24
CA PRO A 266 12.89 -11.06 -8.96
C PRO A 266 14.31 -10.61 -9.32
N ARG A 267 14.47 -9.57 -10.15
CA ARG A 267 15.78 -9.01 -10.50
C ARG A 267 16.41 -8.18 -9.37
N ASN A 268 15.63 -7.70 -8.39
CA ASN A 268 16.09 -6.84 -7.29
C ASN A 268 16.78 -5.52 -7.69
N GLU A 269 16.74 -5.12 -8.96
CA GLU A 269 17.56 -4.03 -9.52
C GLU A 269 17.07 -2.61 -9.19
N HIS A 270 15.91 -2.45 -8.56
CA HIS A 270 15.21 -1.15 -8.49
C HIS A 270 15.04 -0.61 -7.08
N GLU A 271 14.92 0.71 -6.92
CA GLU A 271 14.55 1.33 -5.64
C GLU A 271 13.08 1.01 -5.30
N PHE A 272 12.82 0.64 -4.05
CA PHE A 272 11.54 0.10 -3.61
C PHE A 272 11.21 0.56 -2.19
N ILE A 273 9.92 0.80 -1.93
CA ILE A 273 9.33 1.09 -0.62
C ILE A 273 8.19 0.09 -0.37
N SER A 274 8.32 -0.68 0.72
CA SER A 274 7.29 -1.63 1.16
C SER A 274 6.15 -0.86 1.85
N LYS A 275 4.91 -1.08 1.40
CA LYS A 275 3.69 -0.64 2.10
C LYS A 275 3.40 -1.62 3.26
N PRO A 276 2.97 -1.16 4.44
CA PRO A 276 2.77 0.24 4.79
C PRO A 276 4.11 0.94 5.10
N PHE A 277 4.22 2.20 4.69
CA PHE A 277 5.42 3.04 4.93
C PHE A 277 5.09 4.30 5.74
N THR A 278 6.13 4.85 6.38
CA THR A 278 6.06 6.16 7.05
C THR A 278 6.36 7.29 6.07
N LYS A 279 5.84 8.49 6.32
CA LYS A 279 6.21 9.70 5.58
C LYS A 279 7.72 9.92 5.64
N TRP A 280 8.33 9.68 6.80
CA TRP A 280 9.78 9.79 6.98
C TRP A 280 10.57 8.89 6.05
N LEU A 281 10.18 7.62 5.89
CA LEU A 281 10.85 6.70 4.96
C LEU A 281 10.75 7.20 3.51
N LEU A 282 9.57 7.69 3.11
CA LEU A 282 9.37 8.25 1.78
C LEU A 282 10.22 9.52 1.56
N ILE A 283 10.28 10.41 2.55
CA ILE A 283 11.14 11.61 2.58
C ILE A 283 12.61 11.22 2.41
N GLU A 284 13.11 10.22 3.15
CA GLU A 284 14.50 9.76 3.06
C GLU A 284 14.84 9.24 1.65
N LYS A 285 13.89 8.55 1.01
CA LYS A 285 14.05 8.02 -0.35
C LYS A 285 14.03 9.12 -1.41
N ILE A 286 13.09 10.06 -1.32
CA ILE A 286 13.03 11.22 -2.21
C ILE A 286 14.31 12.06 -2.09
N LYS A 287 14.79 12.33 -0.86
CA LYS A 287 16.07 13.03 -0.63
C LYS A 287 17.24 12.36 -1.33
N LYS A 288 17.35 11.04 -1.25
CA LYS A 288 18.42 10.28 -1.90
C LYS A 288 18.39 10.42 -3.42
N ILE A 289 17.21 10.36 -4.04
CA ILE A 289 17.08 10.57 -5.49
C ILE A 289 17.42 12.00 -5.89
N ILE A 290 16.88 12.99 -5.17
CA ILE A 290 17.15 14.40 -5.46
C ILE A 290 18.65 14.72 -5.36
N ASN A 291 19.34 14.18 -4.35
CA ASN A 291 20.78 14.38 -4.21
C ASN A 291 21.55 13.78 -5.40
N LYS A 292 21.24 12.54 -5.81
CA LYS A 292 21.84 11.92 -7.00
C LYS A 292 21.62 12.79 -8.26
N LEU A 293 20.40 13.30 -8.45
CA LEU A 293 20.07 14.17 -9.58
C LEU A 293 20.82 15.51 -9.55
N ASN A 294 21.15 16.03 -8.37
CA ASN A 294 21.97 17.24 -8.25
C ASN A 294 23.44 16.93 -8.57
N ASP A 295 23.97 15.80 -8.09
CA ASP A 295 25.36 15.40 -8.34
C ASP A 295 25.61 15.18 -9.84
N ASP A 296 24.68 14.53 -10.55
CA ASP A 296 24.76 14.33 -12.01
C ASP A 296 24.75 15.64 -12.80
N GLN A 297 24.16 16.72 -12.26
CA GLN A 297 24.18 18.05 -12.89
C GLN A 297 25.47 18.84 -12.62
N THR A 298 26.25 18.48 -11.59
CA THR A 298 27.54 19.14 -11.29
C THR A 298 28.74 18.56 -12.06
N VAL A 299 28.55 17.46 -12.79
CA VAL A 299 29.61 16.75 -13.54
C VAL A 299 29.57 17.07 -15.05
N VAL A 300 28.69 17.98 -15.48
CA VAL A 300 28.57 18.44 -16.89
C VAL A 300 29.17 19.82 -17.07
#